data_AF-A0A2C9M1Y3-F1
#
_entry.id   AF-A0A2C9M1Y3-F1
#
_cell.length_a   1.000
_cell.length_b   1.000
_cell.length_c   1.000
_cell.angle_alpha   90.00
_cell.angle_beta   90.00
_cell.angle_gamma   90.00
#
_symmetry.space_group_name_H-M   'P 1'
#
loop_
_entity.id
_entity.type
_entity.pdbx_description
1 polymer ?
#
loop_
_entity_poly.entity_id
_entity_poly.type
_entity_poly.pdbx_seq_one_letter_code
_entity_poly.pdbx_strand_id
1 'polypeptide(L)'
;MEWEQTLQNVNKRKSQLDALLAECKAFNQSYAQLEEWLSLTESQLDVLEREQGEEEALTKHLKLQEDVDQHKDRVDSLKRQAEELSEDHVSESTQQIKHQLERLSNRWSILLSRSVAVFLLEL
;
A
#
# COMPACT_ATOMS: atom_id res chain seq x y z
N MET A 1 3.61 22.17 -43.10
CA MET A 1 3.32 22.44 -41.66
C MET A 1 2.64 21.27 -40.97
N GLU A 2 1.86 20.44 -41.66
CA GLU A 2 1.15 19.29 -41.06
C GLU A 2 2.05 18.20 -40.47
N TRP A 3 3.21 17.96 -41.09
CA TRP A 3 4.18 16.96 -40.60
C TRP A 3 4.78 17.33 -39.24
N GLU A 4 5.14 18.60 -39.04
CA GLU A 4 5.75 19.08 -37.80
C GLU A 4 4.75 19.08 -36.65
N GLN A 5 3.49 19.45 -36.91
CA GLN A 5 2.40 19.34 -35.95
C GLN A 5 2.11 17.89 -35.56
N THR A 6 2.13 16.97 -36.54
CA THR A 6 1.95 15.53 -36.29
C THR A 6 3.09 14.99 -35.43
N LEU A 7 4.33 15.35 -35.73
CA LEU A 7 5.50 14.94 -34.95
C LEU A 7 5.45 15.48 -33.51
N GLN A 8 5.05 16.74 -33.32
CA GLN A 8 4.85 17.34 -31.99
C GLN A 8 3.77 16.59 -31.20
N ASN A 9 2.64 16.24 -31.82
CA ASN A 9 1.56 15.49 -31.18
C ASN A 9 1.99 14.08 -30.77
N VAL A 10 2.74 13.38 -31.64
CA VAL A 10 3.28 12.04 -31.34
C VAL A 10 4.27 12.10 -30.19
N ASN A 11 5.19 13.08 -30.19
CA ASN A 11 6.15 13.25 -29.10
C ASN A 11 5.45 13.57 -27.77
N LYS A 12 4.46 14.47 -27.78
CA LYS A 12 3.69 14.79 -26.58
C LYS A 12 3.00 13.54 -26.02
N ARG A 13 2.33 12.77 -26.87
CA ARG A 13 1.66 11.52 -26.46
C ARG A 13 2.65 10.48 -25.93
N LYS A 14 3.82 10.35 -26.57
CA LYS A 14 4.89 9.46 -26.09
C LYS A 14 5.36 9.88 -24.70
N SER A 15 5.65 11.15 -24.48
CA SER A 15 6.07 11.66 -23.17
C SER A 15 5.02 11.42 -22.09
N GLN A 16 3.73 11.61 -22.42
CA GLN A 16 2.64 11.28 -21.49
C GLN A 16 2.64 9.79 -21.15
N LEU A 17 2.72 8.89 -22.14
CA LEU A 17 2.76 7.44 -21.89
C LEU A 17 3.99 7.01 -21.08
N ASP A 18 5.16 7.59 -21.36
CA ASP A 18 6.40 7.28 -20.63
C ASP A 18 6.29 7.71 -19.14
N ALA A 19 5.68 8.88 -18.86
CA ALA A 19 5.43 9.34 -17.50
C ALA A 19 4.47 8.42 -16.74
N LEU A 20 3.34 8.07 -17.37
CA LEU A 20 2.34 7.17 -16.80
C LEU A 20 2.89 5.77 -16.51
N LEU A 21 3.75 5.26 -17.40
CA LEU A 21 4.40 3.98 -17.19
C LEU A 21 5.33 4.02 -15.96
N ALA A 22 6.02 5.15 -15.74
CA ALA A 22 6.89 5.32 -14.58
C ALA A 22 6.07 5.35 -13.28
N GLU A 23 4.96 6.08 -13.26
CA GLU A 23 4.04 6.13 -12.11
C GLU A 23 3.42 4.77 -11.81
N CYS A 24 2.93 4.05 -12.83
CA CYS A 24 2.43 2.69 -12.67
C CYS A 24 3.48 1.75 -12.06
N LYS A 25 4.75 1.87 -12.46
CA LYS A 25 5.84 1.05 -11.89
C LYS A 25 6.11 1.40 -10.43
N ALA A 26 6.17 2.69 -10.10
CA ALA A 26 6.37 3.16 -8.73
C ALA A 26 5.25 2.69 -7.80
N PHE A 27 4.00 2.76 -8.26
CA PHE A 27 2.84 2.24 -7.54
C PHE A 27 2.95 0.74 -7.29
N ASN A 28 3.21 -0.06 -8.34
CA ASN A 28 3.32 -1.52 -8.22
C ASN A 28 4.45 -1.94 -7.27
N GLN A 29 5.59 -1.25 -7.30
CA GLN A 29 6.70 -1.52 -6.39
C GLN A 29 6.32 -1.21 -4.94
N SER A 30 5.71 -0.05 -4.69
CA SER A 30 5.27 0.36 -3.35
C SER A 30 4.20 -0.58 -2.80
N TYR A 31 3.28 -1.02 -3.66
CA TYR A 31 2.26 -2.01 -3.33
C TYR A 31 2.89 -3.34 -2.91
N ALA A 32 3.85 -3.86 -3.68
CA ALA A 32 4.51 -5.13 -3.38
C ALA A 32 5.28 -5.09 -2.05
N GLN A 33 5.98 -3.99 -1.77
CA GLN A 33 6.69 -3.80 -0.50
C GLN A 33 5.72 -3.80 0.69
N LEU A 34 4.56 -3.17 0.53
CA LEU A 34 3.56 -3.11 1.59
C LEU A 34 2.83 -4.45 1.78
N GLU A 35 2.60 -5.23 0.71
CA GLU A 35 2.08 -6.59 0.83
C GLU A 35 3.05 -7.55 1.54
N GLU A 36 4.35 -7.44 1.26
CA GLU A 36 5.36 -8.23 1.94
C GLU A 36 5.40 -7.90 3.43
N TRP A 37 5.45 -6.61 3.77
CA TRP A 37 5.43 -6.14 5.15
C TRP A 37 4.16 -6.57 5.89
N LEU A 38 2.97 -6.43 5.28
CA LEU A 38 1.71 -6.89 5.87
C LEU A 38 1.76 -8.37 6.20
N SER A 39 2.29 -9.20 5.29
CA SER A 39 2.35 -10.64 5.47
C SER A 39 3.30 -11.04 6.61
N LEU A 40 4.45 -10.36 6.73
CA LEU A 40 5.38 -10.57 7.84
C LEU A 40 4.76 -10.14 9.18
N THR A 41 4.11 -8.99 9.21
CA THR A 41 3.51 -8.41 10.42
C THR A 41 2.33 -9.23 10.90
N GLU A 42 1.46 -9.69 10.00
CA GLU A 42 0.37 -10.62 10.29
C GLU A 42 0.92 -11.93 10.90
N SER A 43 2.01 -12.48 10.35
CA SER A 43 2.65 -13.69 10.91
C SER A 43 3.27 -13.45 12.29
N GLN A 44 3.86 -12.28 12.54
CA GLN A 44 4.38 -11.92 13.86
C GLN A 44 3.25 -11.80 14.87
N LEU A 45 2.15 -11.15 14.50
CA LEU A 45 0.96 -11.03 15.35
C LEU A 45 0.35 -12.39 15.68
N ASP A 46 0.27 -13.31 14.71
CA ASP A 46 -0.19 -14.69 14.92
C ASP A 46 0.68 -15.45 15.94
N VAL A 47 1.99 -15.18 16.00
CA VAL A 47 2.89 -15.79 17.00
C VAL A 47 2.64 -15.17 18.36
N LEU A 48 2.57 -13.84 18.44
CA LEU A 48 2.30 -13.11 19.69
C LEU A 48 0.95 -13.50 20.31
N GLU A 49 -0.10 -13.65 19.51
CA GLU A 49 -1.42 -14.12 19.97
C GLU A 49 -1.38 -15.54 20.55
N ARG A 50 -0.41 -16.39 20.16
CA ARG A 50 -0.22 -17.73 20.73
C ARG A 50 0.67 -17.74 21.97
N GLU A 51 1.60 -16.81 22.05
CA GLU A 51 2.58 -16.66 23.16
C GLU A 51 2.02 -15.87 24.37
N GLN A 52 0.69 -15.66 24.46
CA GLN A 52 0.06 -14.87 25.53
C GLN A 52 0.54 -15.29 26.94
N GLY A 53 1.16 -14.33 27.64
CA GLY A 53 1.58 -14.48 29.05
C GLY A 53 3.08 -14.38 29.34
N GLU A 54 3.94 -14.19 28.33
CA GLU A 54 5.38 -13.94 28.57
C GLU A 54 5.67 -12.46 28.86
N GLU A 55 6.56 -12.17 29.80
CA GLU A 55 6.98 -10.80 30.19
C GLU A 55 7.57 -10.01 29.00
N GLU A 56 8.06 -10.71 27.97
CA GLU A 56 8.57 -10.12 26.73
C GLU A 56 7.47 -9.70 25.73
N ALA A 57 6.22 -10.17 25.91
CA ALA A 57 5.11 -9.93 24.99
C ALA A 57 4.81 -8.42 24.86
N LEU A 58 4.72 -7.69 25.97
CA LEU A 58 4.44 -6.25 25.97
C LEU A 58 5.47 -5.44 25.16
N THR A 59 6.75 -5.80 25.27
CA THR A 59 7.84 -5.12 24.52
C THR A 59 7.74 -5.42 23.03
N LYS A 60 7.40 -6.66 22.66
CA LYS A 60 7.17 -7.05 21.26
C LYS A 60 5.91 -6.33 20.70
N HIS A 61 4.86 -6.17 21.50
CA HIS A 61 3.64 -5.44 21.13
C HIS A 61 3.89 -3.94 20.87
N LEU A 62 4.64 -3.27 21.74
CA LEU A 62 4.98 -1.85 21.54
C LEU A 62 5.80 -1.63 20.26
N LYS A 63 6.74 -2.54 19.95
CA LYS A 63 7.49 -2.48 18.69
C LYS A 63 6.60 -2.69 17.47
N LEU A 64 5.69 -3.66 17.54
CA LEU A 64 4.73 -3.91 16.47
C LEU A 64 3.83 -2.68 16.23
N GLN A 65 3.40 -2.01 17.31
CA GLN A 65 2.57 -0.81 17.21
C GLN A 65 3.33 0.35 16.56
N GLU A 66 4.58 0.60 16.96
CA GLU A 66 5.44 1.60 16.34
C GLU A 66 5.67 1.29 14.85
N ASP A 67 5.94 0.03 14.51
CA ASP A 67 6.12 -0.40 13.12
C ASP A 67 4.84 -0.20 12.29
N VAL A 68 3.67 -0.47 12.87
CA VAL A 68 2.36 -0.20 12.25
C VAL A 68 2.17 1.31 12.05
N ASP A 69 2.45 2.14 13.05
CA ASP A 69 2.27 3.60 12.92
C ASP A 69 3.18 4.18 11.82
N GLN A 70 4.42 3.71 11.69
CA GLN A 70 5.33 4.12 10.62
C GLN A 70 4.86 3.73 9.21
N HIS A 71 4.13 2.62 9.08
CA HIS A 71 3.62 2.16 7.78
C HIS A 71 2.30 2.83 7.39
N LYS A 72 1.64 3.54 8.30
CA LYS A 72 0.40 4.27 8.02
C LYS A 72 0.61 5.36 6.97
N ASP A 73 1.69 6.12 7.08
CA ASP A 73 2.04 7.16 6.09
C ASP A 73 2.29 6.56 4.70
N ARG A 74 2.84 5.33 4.63
CA ARG A 74 3.05 4.60 3.37
C ARG A 74 1.73 4.15 2.76
N VAL A 75 0.80 3.63 3.57
CA VAL A 75 -0.55 3.26 3.11
C VAL A 75 -1.27 4.48 2.55
N ASP A 76 -1.20 5.62 3.23
CA ASP A 76 -1.88 6.85 2.81
C ASP A 76 -1.24 7.44 1.55
N SER A 77 0.10 7.41 1.43
CA SER A 77 0.79 7.78 0.20
C SER A 77 0.40 6.87 -0.97
N LEU A 78 0.25 5.56 -0.75
CA LEU A 78 -0.13 4.61 -1.78
C LEU A 78 -1.57 4.85 -2.28
N LYS A 79 -2.50 5.16 -1.35
CA LYS A 79 -3.88 5.53 -1.70
C LYS A 79 -3.92 6.77 -2.58
N ARG A 80 -3.16 7.81 -2.24
CA ARG A 80 -3.08 9.03 -3.04
C ARG A 80 -2.53 8.78 -4.45
N GLN A 81 -1.45 8.00 -4.57
CA GLN A 81 -0.89 7.63 -5.88
C GLN A 81 -1.91 6.90 -6.75
N ALA A 82 -2.73 6.04 -6.16
CA ALA A 82 -3.78 5.33 -6.88
C ALA A 82 -5.00 6.21 -7.23
N GLU A 83 -5.32 7.22 -6.43
CA GLU A 83 -6.31 8.25 -6.80
C GLU A 83 -5.83 9.05 -8.02
N GLU A 84 -4.58 9.53 -7.99
CA GLU A 84 -3.96 10.26 -9.10
C GLU A 84 -3.95 9.40 -10.39
N LEU A 85 -3.53 8.13 -10.30
CA LEU A 85 -3.58 7.18 -11.41
C LEU A 85 -5.00 6.86 -11.91
N SER A 86 -6.01 7.00 -11.05
CA SER A 86 -7.41 6.73 -11.38
C SER A 86 -8.14 7.90 -12.04
N GLU A 87 -7.72 9.13 -11.76
CA GLU A 87 -8.31 10.34 -12.36
C GLU A 87 -7.83 10.56 -13.80
N ASP A 88 -6.57 10.24 -14.08
CA ASP A 88 -6.00 10.47 -15.41
C ASP A 88 -6.43 9.43 -16.46
N HIS A 89 -6.93 8.26 -16.04
CA HIS A 89 -7.30 7.17 -16.95
C HIS A 89 -8.55 6.39 -16.52
N VAL A 90 -9.55 6.33 -17.41
CA VAL A 90 -10.65 5.36 -17.36
C VAL A 90 -10.24 4.15 -18.20
N SER A 91 -9.57 3.16 -17.59
CA SER A 91 -9.20 1.91 -18.27
C SER A 91 -9.24 0.70 -17.32
N GLU A 92 -9.12 -0.51 -17.87
CA GLU A 92 -9.07 -1.78 -17.12
C GLU A 92 -7.92 -1.79 -16.08
N SER A 93 -6.80 -1.11 -16.37
CA SER A 93 -5.69 -0.92 -15.42
C SER A 93 -6.11 -0.19 -14.15
N THR A 94 -7.05 0.75 -14.25
CA THR A 94 -7.59 1.51 -13.12
C THR A 94 -8.44 0.64 -12.20
N GLN A 95 -9.20 -0.31 -12.76
CA GLN A 95 -9.99 -1.25 -11.97
C GLN A 95 -9.08 -2.20 -11.18
N GLN A 96 -7.99 -2.66 -11.79
CA GLN A 96 -7.01 -3.52 -11.11
C GLN A 96 -6.35 -2.80 -9.93
N ILE A 97 -5.94 -1.53 -10.11
CA ILE A 97 -5.37 -0.69 -9.04
C ILE A 97 -6.35 -0.52 -7.87
N LYS A 98 -7.64 -0.26 -8.17
CA LYS A 98 -8.68 -0.14 -7.15
C LYS A 98 -8.86 -1.44 -6.36
N HIS A 99 -8.92 -2.59 -7.01
CA HIS A 99 -9.03 -3.87 -6.33
C HIS A 99 -7.81 -4.20 -5.46
N GLN A 100 -6.60 -3.87 -5.93
CA GLN A 100 -5.38 -4.01 -5.15
C GLN A 100 -5.44 -3.15 -3.87
N LEU A 101 -5.84 -1.88 -4.00
CA LEU A 101 -6.02 -1.00 -2.84
C LEU A 101 -7.09 -1.47 -1.87
N GLU A 102 -8.24 -1.94 -2.36
CA GLU A 102 -9.32 -2.46 -1.52
C GLU A 102 -8.83 -3.64 -0.69
N ARG A 103 -8.12 -4.57 -1.33
CA ARG A 103 -7.54 -5.74 -0.65
C ARG A 103 -6.54 -5.33 0.42
N LEU A 104 -5.67 -4.37 0.12
CA LEU A 104 -4.68 -3.85 1.05
C LEU A 104 -5.33 -3.12 2.23
N SER A 105 -6.32 -2.27 1.95
CA SER A 105 -7.05 -1.52 2.97
C SER A 105 -7.81 -2.44 3.92
N ASN A 106 -8.41 -3.52 3.40
CA ASN A 106 -9.08 -4.54 4.21
C ASN A 106 -8.09 -5.26 5.14
N ARG A 107 -6.96 -5.74 4.61
CA ARG A 107 -5.92 -6.39 5.43
C ARG A 107 -5.37 -5.45 6.51
N TRP A 108 -5.07 -4.22 6.13
CA TRP A 108 -4.63 -3.17 7.05
C TRP A 108 -5.65 -2.94 8.17
N SER A 109 -6.93 -2.84 7.85
CA SER A 109 -7.99 -2.68 8.85
C SER A 109 -8.11 -3.87 9.80
N ILE A 110 -7.90 -5.10 9.30
CA ILE A 110 -7.91 -6.32 10.12
C ILE A 110 -6.67 -6.35 11.03
N LEU A 111 -5.50 -6.00 10.50
CA LEU A 111 -4.27 -5.92 11.30
C LEU A 111 -4.43 -4.91 12.44
N LEU A 112 -4.95 -3.72 12.15
CA LEU A 112 -5.23 -2.70 13.16
C LEU A 112 -6.20 -3.20 14.22
N SER A 113 -7.32 -3.80 13.83
CA SER A 113 -8.32 -4.27 14.80
C SER A 113 -7.76 -5.37 15.71
N ARG A 114 -6.96 -6.29 15.16
CA ARG A 114 -6.30 -7.34 15.94
C ARG A 114 -5.23 -6.79 16.87
N SER A 115 -4.38 -5.87 16.39
CA SER A 115 -3.34 -5.25 17.22
C SER A 115 -3.91 -4.52 18.45
N VAL A 116 -5.04 -3.82 18.28
CA VAL A 116 -5.75 -3.14 19.38
C VAL A 116 -6.42 -4.14 20.32
N ALA A 117 -7.01 -5.21 19.79
CA ALA A 117 -7.65 -6.24 20.61
C ALA A 117 -6.65 -6.95 21.53
N VAL A 118 -5.45 -7.26 21.05
CA VAL A 118 -4.40 -7.89 21.87
C VAL A 118 -3.93 -6.94 22.97
N PHE A 119 -3.70 -5.67 22.66
CA PHE A 119 -3.30 -4.67 23.64
C PHE A 119 -4.31 -4.50 24.80
N LEU A 120 -5.61 -4.59 24.51
CA LEU A 120 -6.66 -4.49 25.54
C LEU A 120 -6.78 -5.73 26.44
N LEU A 121 -6.28 -6.89 26.02
CA LEU A 121 -6.31 -8.12 26.81
C LEU A 121 -5.13 -8.22 27.79
N GLU A 122 -4.06 -7.46 27.56
CA GLU A 122 -2.84 -7.46 28.36
C GLU A 122 -2.79 -6.33 29.42
N LEU A 123 -3.79 -5.44 29.43
CA LEU A 123 -3.99 -4.37 30.43
C LEU A 123 -4.99 -4.78 31.52
#